data_AF-L8P7M6-F1
#
_entry.id   AF-L8P7M6-F1
#
_cell.length_a   1.000
_cell.length_b   1.000
_cell.length_c   1.000
_cell.angle_alpha   90.00
_cell.angle_beta   90.00
_cell.angle_gamma   90.00
#
_symmetry.space_group_name_H-M   'P 1'
#
loop_
_entity.id
_entity.type
_entity.pdbx_description
1 polymer ?
#
loop_
_entity_poly.entity_id
_entity_poly.type
_entity_poly.pdbx_seq_one_letter_code
_entity_poly.pdbx_strand_id
1 'polypeptide(L)'
;MADRTLEAQGLAEAPREHPLLYPGAWPEDSGLLDGNRLLPLDRLVYDDRVPVLAVGSNACPGQLRHKMAEFGITAPIPMVKARVTGIDVGVSAHVSRMGYVSASPFDAPAVVRELFLVWLDAEQLAVIDATEGVPLPNGNYHRAWLAAPEIRIDLADGTALPGAFAYVNRTGCCTTGTAGPAPTRGSGPCSPNCSGRRPAYGSSSV
;
A
#
# COMPACT_ATOMS: atom_id res chain seq x y z
N MET A 1 20.08 -18.13 -17.46
CA MET A 1 19.08 -17.04 -17.28
C MET A 1 18.83 -16.92 -15.79
N ALA A 2 18.69 -15.70 -15.26
CA ALA A 2 18.34 -15.52 -13.85
C ALA A 2 17.00 -16.20 -13.55
N ASP A 3 16.91 -16.89 -12.41
CA ASP A 3 15.64 -17.45 -11.94
C ASP A 3 14.71 -16.29 -11.55
N ARG A 4 13.56 -16.22 -12.20
CA ARG A 4 12.57 -15.15 -12.04
C ARG A 4 11.38 -15.58 -11.20
N THR A 5 11.43 -16.75 -10.57
CA THR A 5 10.39 -17.17 -9.63
C THR A 5 10.37 -16.27 -8.40
N LEU A 6 9.20 -16.13 -7.78
CA LEU A 6 9.06 -15.37 -6.53
C LEU A 6 9.86 -16.03 -5.41
N GLU A 7 9.92 -17.36 -5.39
CA GLU A 7 10.65 -18.14 -4.38
C GLU A 7 12.15 -17.83 -4.45
N ALA A 8 12.75 -17.87 -5.64
CA ALA A 8 14.18 -17.57 -5.83
C ALA A 8 14.53 -16.12 -5.48
N GLN A 9 13.55 -15.21 -5.54
CA GLN A 9 13.70 -13.80 -5.21
C GLN A 9 13.31 -13.46 -3.76
N GLY A 10 12.85 -14.44 -2.96
CA GLY A 10 12.38 -14.19 -1.59
C GLY A 10 11.06 -13.39 -1.50
N LEU A 11 10.25 -13.41 -2.56
CA LEU A 11 9.02 -12.62 -2.72
C LEU A 11 7.73 -13.46 -2.63
N ALA A 12 7.84 -14.77 -2.39
CA ALA A 12 6.71 -15.70 -2.49
C ALA A 12 5.77 -15.71 -1.28
N GLU A 13 6.27 -15.35 -0.10
CA GLU A 13 5.53 -15.44 1.16
C GLU A 13 4.48 -14.32 1.29
N ALA A 14 3.25 -14.70 1.65
CA ALA A 14 2.17 -13.75 1.88
C ALA A 14 2.04 -13.43 3.38
N PRO A 15 2.07 -12.14 3.79
CA PRO A 15 1.78 -11.73 5.17
C PRO A 15 0.43 -12.21 5.72
N ARG A 16 -0.53 -12.49 4.84
CA ARG A 16 -1.83 -13.09 5.20
C ARG A 16 -1.71 -14.51 5.74
N GLU A 17 -0.74 -15.29 5.25
CA GLU A 17 -0.44 -16.63 5.74
C GLU A 17 0.61 -16.61 6.86
N HIS A 18 1.53 -15.64 6.79
CA HIS A 18 2.62 -15.45 7.75
C HIS A 18 2.59 -14.04 8.37
N PRO A 19 1.75 -13.82 9.40
CA PRO A 19 1.56 -12.51 10.02
C PRO A 19 2.82 -11.77 10.45
N LEU A 20 3.83 -12.50 10.91
CA LEU A 20 5.06 -11.90 11.41
C LEU A 20 5.90 -11.23 10.30
N LEU A 21 5.57 -11.46 9.03
CA LEU A 21 6.28 -10.90 7.89
C LEU A 21 5.76 -9.53 7.46
N TYR A 22 4.69 -9.00 8.07
CA TYR A 22 4.10 -7.74 7.62
C TYR A 22 5.13 -6.58 7.56
N PRO A 23 5.15 -5.77 6.48
CA PRO A 23 4.22 -5.73 5.34
C PRO A 23 4.52 -6.74 4.21
N GLY A 24 5.47 -7.64 4.38
CA GLY A 24 5.95 -8.60 3.38
C GLY A 24 7.18 -8.10 2.65
N ALA A 25 7.81 -8.99 1.88
CA ALA A 25 8.95 -8.63 1.05
C ALA A 25 8.51 -7.82 -0.17
N TRP A 26 9.23 -6.75 -0.47
CA TRP A 26 8.99 -5.88 -1.63
C TRP A 26 10.04 -6.17 -2.71
N PRO A 27 9.69 -6.05 -4.00
CA PRO A 27 10.68 -6.12 -5.07
C PRO A 27 11.76 -5.03 -4.93
N GLU A 28 12.95 -5.28 -5.44
CA GLU A 28 14.01 -4.26 -5.50
C GLU A 28 13.70 -3.18 -6.56
N ASP A 29 13.12 -3.61 -7.68
CA ASP A 29 12.79 -2.80 -8.85
C ASP A 29 11.41 -3.14 -9.43
N SER A 30 10.98 -2.34 -10.39
CA SER A 30 9.72 -2.55 -11.10
C SER A 30 9.67 -3.92 -11.78
N GLY A 31 8.51 -4.57 -11.77
CA GLY A 31 8.31 -5.88 -12.37
C GLY A 31 6.86 -6.20 -12.68
N LEU A 32 6.66 -7.16 -13.59
CA LEU A 32 5.37 -7.73 -13.94
C LEU A 32 5.17 -9.00 -13.13
N LEU A 33 4.24 -8.98 -12.17
CA LEU A 33 3.83 -10.18 -11.44
C LEU A 33 2.95 -11.02 -12.36
N ASP A 34 3.47 -12.16 -12.81
CA ASP A 34 2.78 -13.13 -13.67
C ASP A 34 2.85 -14.52 -13.02
N GLY A 35 1.75 -14.94 -12.42
CA GLY A 35 1.68 -16.17 -11.65
C GLY A 35 2.70 -16.19 -10.50
N ASN A 36 3.66 -17.11 -10.56
CA ASN A 36 4.74 -17.24 -9.58
C ASN A 36 6.05 -16.59 -10.04
N ARG A 37 6.02 -15.69 -11.02
CA ARG A 37 7.21 -15.02 -11.54
C ARG A 37 7.10 -13.51 -11.46
N LEU A 38 8.24 -12.86 -11.28
CA LEU A 38 8.40 -11.42 -11.45
C LEU A 38 9.26 -11.17 -12.69
N LEU A 39 8.60 -10.74 -13.76
CA LEU A 39 9.22 -10.51 -15.08
C LEU A 39 9.59 -9.03 -15.25
N PRO A 40 10.55 -8.68 -16.13
CA PRO A 40 10.82 -7.28 -16.45
C PRO A 40 9.62 -6.61 -17.12
N LEU A 41 9.48 -5.30 -16.91
CA LEU A 41 8.49 -4.47 -17.60
C LEU A 41 9.09 -3.85 -18.85
N ASP A 42 8.25 -3.67 -19.86
CA ASP A 42 8.52 -2.96 -21.11
C ASP A 42 7.95 -1.52 -21.09
N ARG A 43 6.94 -1.27 -20.25
CA ARG A 43 6.33 0.05 -20.01
C ARG A 43 6.03 0.29 -18.53
N LEU A 44 5.99 1.57 -18.15
CA LEU A 44 5.75 2.02 -16.76
C LEU A 44 4.35 2.64 -16.53
N VAL A 45 3.63 2.97 -17.61
CA VAL A 45 2.28 3.54 -17.57
C VAL A 45 1.30 2.60 -18.27
N TYR A 46 0.14 2.42 -17.64
CA TYR A 46 -0.91 1.52 -18.09
C TYR A 46 -2.23 2.29 -18.09
N ASP A 47 -2.51 3.06 -19.15
CA ASP A 47 -3.70 3.93 -19.24
C ASP A 47 -5.02 3.15 -19.22
N ASP A 48 -4.97 1.85 -19.50
CA ASP A 48 -6.08 0.91 -19.41
C ASP A 48 -6.32 0.37 -17.99
N ARG A 49 -5.51 0.79 -17.01
CA ARG A 49 -5.49 0.27 -15.64
C ARG A 49 -5.54 1.39 -14.61
N VAL A 50 -5.98 1.04 -13.41
CA VAL A 50 -6.07 1.96 -12.28
C VAL A 50 -4.77 1.92 -11.49
N PRO A 51 -4.03 3.04 -11.34
CA PRO A 51 -2.84 3.10 -10.52
C PRO A 51 -3.21 3.13 -9.04
N VAL A 52 -2.72 2.16 -8.28
CA VAL A 52 -2.85 2.12 -6.81
C VAL A 52 -1.48 2.18 -6.16
N LEU A 53 -1.24 3.23 -5.38
CA LEU A 53 -0.04 3.38 -4.57
C LEU A 53 -0.08 2.44 -3.37
N ALA A 54 0.82 1.47 -3.37
CA ALA A 54 0.97 0.48 -2.33
C ALA A 54 1.98 0.94 -1.27
N VAL A 55 1.48 1.16 -0.05
CA VAL A 55 2.28 1.56 1.13
C VAL A 55 2.42 0.44 2.16
N GLY A 56 1.91 -0.74 1.86
CA GLY A 56 1.83 -1.88 2.79
C GLY A 56 1.83 -3.21 2.05
N SER A 57 1.03 -4.18 2.49
CA SER A 57 1.06 -5.54 1.96
C SER A 57 0.69 -5.67 0.48
N ASN A 58 0.06 -4.66 -0.12
CA ASN A 58 -0.17 -4.63 -1.57
C ASN A 58 1.11 -4.38 -2.39
N ALA A 59 2.23 -4.02 -1.75
CA ALA A 59 3.55 -3.96 -2.39
C ALA A 59 4.28 -5.32 -2.36
N CYS A 60 3.71 -6.33 -1.70
CA CYS A 60 4.26 -7.68 -1.63
C CYS A 60 3.69 -8.57 -2.74
N PRO A 61 4.52 -9.12 -3.66
CA PRO A 61 4.04 -9.99 -4.74
C PRO A 61 3.36 -11.26 -4.25
N GLY A 62 3.91 -11.91 -3.21
CA GLY A 62 3.30 -13.07 -2.57
C GLY A 62 1.90 -12.78 -2.03
N GLN A 63 1.69 -11.60 -1.43
CA GLN A 63 0.37 -11.17 -0.96
C GLN A 63 -0.62 -10.95 -2.11
N LEU A 64 -0.20 -10.25 -3.16
CA LEU A 64 -1.05 -9.99 -4.34
C LEU A 64 -1.42 -11.32 -5.00
N ARG A 65 -0.46 -12.20 -5.23
CA ARG A 65 -0.68 -13.54 -5.80
C ARG A 65 -1.67 -14.34 -4.97
N HIS A 66 -1.53 -14.35 -3.64
CA HIS A 66 -2.46 -15.03 -2.76
C HIS A 66 -3.88 -14.47 -2.88
N LYS A 67 -4.05 -13.14 -2.85
CA LYS A 67 -5.36 -12.48 -3.04
C LYS A 67 -5.96 -12.84 -4.40
N MET A 68 -5.20 -12.79 -5.48
CA MET A 68 -5.70 -13.12 -6.82
C MET A 68 -6.10 -14.59 -6.95
N ALA A 69 -5.31 -15.50 -6.35
CA ALA A 69 -5.57 -16.94 -6.38
C ALA A 69 -6.88 -17.31 -5.64
N GLU A 70 -7.21 -16.64 -4.54
CA GLU A 70 -8.50 -16.83 -3.83
C GLU A 70 -9.72 -16.58 -4.74
N PHE A 71 -9.56 -15.77 -5.80
CA PHE A 71 -10.62 -15.41 -6.75
C PHE A 71 -10.40 -15.97 -8.15
N GLY A 72 -9.37 -16.80 -8.36
CA GLY A 72 -9.06 -17.41 -9.66
C GLY A 72 -8.53 -16.44 -10.73
N ILE A 73 -8.08 -15.24 -10.33
CA ILE A 73 -7.52 -14.25 -11.27
C ILE A 73 -6.09 -14.65 -11.63
N THR A 74 -5.81 -14.77 -12.92
CA THR A 74 -4.48 -15.10 -13.46
C THR A 74 -3.85 -13.99 -14.28
N ALA A 75 -4.58 -12.90 -14.53
CA ALA A 75 -4.08 -11.75 -15.27
C ALA A 75 -2.84 -11.14 -14.58
N PRO A 76 -1.76 -10.81 -15.33
CA PRO A 76 -0.57 -10.21 -14.75
C PRO A 76 -0.83 -8.85 -14.09
N ILE A 77 -0.02 -8.51 -13.09
CA ILE A 77 -0.09 -7.25 -12.34
C ILE A 77 1.23 -6.49 -12.50
N PRO A 78 1.24 -5.35 -13.22
CA PRO A 78 2.39 -4.46 -13.25
C PRO A 78 2.61 -3.77 -11.90
N MET A 79 3.83 -3.90 -11.38
CA MET A 79 4.29 -3.24 -10.16
C MET A 79 5.42 -2.28 -10.54
N VAL A 80 5.15 -0.98 -10.49
CA VAL A 80 6.06 0.07 -10.96
C VAL A 80 6.61 0.84 -9.77
N LYS A 81 7.94 0.82 -9.60
CA LYS A 81 8.62 1.61 -8.58
C LYS A 81 8.52 3.10 -8.95
N ALA A 82 8.11 3.90 -7.98
CA ALA A 82 7.92 5.34 -8.13
C ALA A 82 8.57 6.09 -6.96
N ARG A 83 9.12 7.26 -7.28
CA ARG A 83 9.54 8.24 -6.29
C ARG A 83 8.31 9.09 -5.94
N VAL A 84 7.90 9.04 -4.68
CA VAL A 84 6.72 9.77 -4.20
C VAL A 84 7.15 10.85 -3.22
N THR A 85 6.71 12.08 -3.46
CA THR A 85 6.93 13.22 -2.57
C THR A 85 5.61 13.68 -1.98
N GLY A 86 5.62 14.07 -0.70
CA GLY A 86 4.47 14.66 -0.04
C GLY A 86 3.73 13.71 0.92
N ILE A 87 4.10 12.43 0.93
CA ILE A 87 3.59 11.44 1.88
C ILE A 87 4.71 10.78 2.67
N ASP A 88 4.39 10.41 3.90
CA ASP A 88 5.14 9.42 4.65
C ASP A 88 4.21 8.30 5.10
N VAL A 89 4.79 7.14 5.41
CA VAL A 89 4.02 5.93 5.77
C VAL A 89 4.13 5.73 7.27
N GLY A 90 3.00 5.92 7.97
CA GLY A 90 2.89 5.69 9.40
C GLY A 90 2.34 4.31 9.72
N VAL A 91 2.60 3.84 10.93
CA VAL A 91 2.00 2.62 11.50
C VAL A 91 0.74 3.01 12.29
N SER A 92 -0.45 2.88 11.68
CA SER A 92 -1.72 3.23 12.33
C SER A 92 -1.99 2.37 13.57
N ALA A 93 -2.26 2.98 14.74
CA ALA A 93 -2.47 2.30 16.03
C ALA A 93 -3.70 1.37 16.09
N HIS A 94 -4.35 1.11 14.97
CA HIS A 94 -5.34 0.06 14.88
C HIS A 94 -4.66 -1.26 14.54
N VAL A 95 -4.59 -2.10 15.56
CA VAL A 95 -4.41 -3.54 15.45
C VAL A 95 -5.64 -4.08 14.71
N SER A 96 -5.48 -4.50 13.45
CA SER A 96 -6.53 -5.19 12.71
C SER A 96 -7.01 -6.41 13.50
N ARG A 97 -8.19 -6.95 13.18
CA ARG A 97 -8.77 -8.14 13.86
C ARG A 97 -7.84 -9.38 13.87
N MET A 98 -6.74 -9.34 13.11
CA MET A 98 -5.68 -10.34 13.02
C MET A 98 -4.35 -9.95 13.70
N GLY A 99 -4.27 -8.81 14.42
CA GLY A 99 -3.10 -8.47 15.25
C GLY A 99 -2.12 -7.43 14.68
N TYR A 100 -2.44 -6.67 13.62
CA TYR A 100 -1.45 -5.83 12.91
C TYR A 100 -1.74 -4.35 12.92
N VAL A 101 -0.69 -3.53 12.98
CA VAL A 101 -0.72 -2.06 12.93
C VAL A 101 -0.65 -1.61 11.46
N SER A 102 -1.78 -1.16 10.89
CA SER A 102 -1.94 -0.86 9.45
C SER A 102 -1.00 0.26 8.95
N ALA A 103 -0.26 0.02 7.86
CA ALA A 103 0.41 1.11 7.14
C ALA A 103 -0.64 2.09 6.59
N SER A 104 -0.48 3.39 6.84
CA SER A 104 -1.40 4.41 6.29
C SER A 104 -0.62 5.68 5.95
N PRO A 105 -0.88 6.26 4.76
CA PRO A 105 -0.16 7.45 4.32
C PRO A 105 -0.66 8.69 5.09
N PHE A 106 0.26 9.57 5.47
CA PHE A 106 -0.06 10.86 6.07
C PHE A 106 0.73 11.99 5.40
N ASP A 107 0.22 13.22 5.53
CA ASP A 107 0.84 14.40 4.91
C ASP A 107 2.24 14.64 5.46
N ALA A 108 3.21 14.60 4.54
CA ALA A 108 4.59 14.91 4.82
C ALA A 108 5.21 15.63 3.61
N PRO A 109 4.91 16.94 3.41
CA PRO A 109 5.28 17.69 2.21
C PRO A 109 6.77 17.63 1.81
N ALA A 110 7.66 17.47 2.80
CA ALA A 110 9.10 17.44 2.60
C ALA A 110 9.69 16.02 2.46
N VAL A 111 8.87 14.97 2.64
CA VAL A 111 9.34 13.59 2.61
C VAL A 111 9.26 13.03 1.20
N VAL A 112 10.32 12.33 0.82
CA VAL A 112 10.44 11.56 -0.41
C VAL A 112 10.61 10.09 -0.06
N ARG A 113 9.78 9.21 -0.64
CA ARG A 113 9.84 7.76 -0.47
C ARG A 113 9.90 7.06 -1.83
N GLU A 114 10.48 5.87 -1.84
CA GLU A 114 10.33 4.94 -2.96
C GLU A 114 9.23 3.94 -2.59
N LEU A 115 8.20 3.90 -3.43
CA LEU A 115 7.01 3.09 -3.24
C LEU A 115 6.64 2.41 -4.56
N PHE A 116 5.64 1.54 -4.53
CA PHE A 116 5.16 0.84 -5.71
C PHE A 116 3.77 1.31 -6.11
N LEU A 117 3.59 1.61 -7.39
CA LEU A 117 2.30 1.65 -8.04
C LEU A 117 1.95 0.25 -8.53
N VAL A 118 0.80 -0.24 -8.13
CA VAL A 118 0.21 -1.48 -8.64
C VAL A 118 -0.87 -1.08 -9.64
N TRP A 119 -0.69 -1.48 -10.90
CA TRP A 119 -1.64 -1.16 -11.97
C TRP A 119 -2.67 -2.27 -12.13
N LEU A 120 -3.89 -2.00 -11.70
CA LEU A 120 -4.94 -3.01 -11.62
C LEU A 120 -5.96 -2.82 -12.75
N ASP A 121 -6.32 -3.90 -13.43
CA ASP A 121 -7.55 -3.89 -14.23
C ASP A 121 -8.79 -3.88 -13.33
N ALA A 122 -9.98 -3.80 -13.92
CA ALA A 122 -11.23 -3.70 -13.18
C ALA A 122 -11.51 -4.91 -12.26
N GLU A 123 -11.13 -6.12 -12.68
CA GLU A 123 -11.38 -7.34 -11.92
C GLU A 123 -10.40 -7.44 -10.74
N GLN A 124 -9.12 -7.20 -10.99
CA GLN A 124 -8.07 -7.13 -9.98
C GLN A 124 -8.38 -6.06 -8.93
N LEU A 125 -8.83 -4.88 -9.36
CA LEU A 125 -9.20 -3.78 -8.46
C LEU A 125 -10.36 -4.14 -7.55
N ALA A 126 -11.39 -4.81 -8.09
CA ALA A 126 -12.54 -5.26 -7.31
C ALA A 126 -12.12 -6.29 -6.24
N VAL A 127 -11.18 -7.19 -6.55
CA VAL A 127 -10.61 -8.11 -5.57
C VAL A 127 -9.86 -7.38 -4.46
N ILE A 128 -8.99 -6.42 -4.81
CA ILE A 128 -8.28 -5.66 -3.77
C ILE A 128 -9.28 -4.89 -2.90
N ASP A 129 -10.25 -4.18 -3.49
CA ASP A 129 -11.31 -3.49 -2.75
C ASP A 129 -12.05 -4.41 -1.77
N ALA A 130 -12.43 -5.60 -2.22
CA ALA A 130 -13.10 -6.59 -1.37
C ALA A 130 -12.20 -7.03 -0.20
N THR A 131 -10.92 -7.30 -0.45
CA THR A 131 -9.97 -7.73 0.59
C THR A 131 -9.63 -6.64 1.60
N GLU A 132 -9.65 -5.36 1.19
CA GLU A 132 -9.46 -4.20 2.07
C GLU A 132 -10.78 -3.80 2.78
N GLY A 133 -11.90 -4.46 2.45
CA GLY A 133 -13.21 -4.22 3.03
C GLY A 133 -13.89 -2.94 2.53
N VAL A 134 -13.46 -2.36 1.40
CA VAL A 134 -14.01 -1.10 0.88
C VAL A 134 -15.53 -1.14 0.67
N PRO A 135 -16.13 -2.22 0.13
CA PRO A 135 -17.58 -2.30 -0.05
C PRO A 135 -18.37 -2.44 1.26
N LEU A 136 -17.70 -2.77 2.38
CA LEU A 136 -18.36 -3.02 3.66
C LEU A 136 -18.63 -1.70 4.40
N PRO A 137 -19.83 -1.51 4.99
CA PRO A 137 -20.13 -0.32 5.78
C PRO A 137 -19.17 -0.08 6.95
N ASN A 138 -18.65 -1.16 7.52
CA ASN A 138 -17.68 -1.19 8.62
C ASN A 138 -16.27 -1.65 8.16
N GLY A 139 -15.96 -1.49 6.87
CA GLY A 139 -14.64 -1.75 6.32
C GLY A 139 -13.55 -0.91 6.97
N ASN A 140 -12.34 -1.45 7.09
CA ASN A 140 -11.23 -0.73 7.71
C ASN A 140 -10.69 0.38 6.81
N TYR A 141 -10.79 0.21 5.49
CA TYR A 141 -10.23 1.15 4.52
C TYR A 141 -11.30 1.74 3.61
N HIS A 142 -10.93 2.86 2.99
CA HIS A 142 -11.55 3.37 1.79
C HIS A 142 -10.45 3.71 0.79
N ARG A 143 -10.81 3.79 -0.49
CA ARG A 143 -9.88 4.22 -1.54
C ARG A 143 -9.96 5.73 -1.70
N ALA A 144 -8.83 6.42 -1.62
CA ALA A 144 -8.73 7.87 -1.79
C ALA A 144 -7.81 8.19 -2.98
N TRP A 145 -8.17 9.20 -3.78
CA TRP A 145 -7.31 9.69 -4.84
C TRP A 145 -6.28 10.68 -4.27
N LEU A 146 -5.00 10.37 -4.43
CA LEU A 146 -3.88 11.23 -4.09
C LEU A 146 -3.48 12.01 -5.34
N ALA A 147 -3.77 13.31 -5.35
CA ALA A 147 -3.58 14.17 -6.52
C ALA A 147 -2.30 15.00 -6.46
N ALA A 148 -1.76 15.33 -7.62
CA ALA A 148 -0.81 16.43 -7.77
C ALA A 148 -1.54 17.79 -7.68
N PRO A 149 -0.86 18.86 -7.21
CA PRO A 149 0.55 18.93 -6.85
C PRO A 149 0.87 18.53 -5.40
N GLU A 150 -0.13 18.26 -4.56
CA GLU A 150 0.06 17.93 -3.14
C GLU A 150 0.92 16.68 -2.98
N ILE A 151 0.62 15.64 -3.76
CA ILE A 151 1.41 14.41 -3.83
C ILE A 151 2.03 14.30 -5.22
N ARG A 152 3.35 14.29 -5.30
CA ARG A 152 4.08 14.11 -6.57
C ARG A 152 4.51 12.67 -6.72
N ILE A 153 4.21 12.06 -7.86
CA ILE A 153 4.53 10.66 -8.18
C ILE A 153 5.34 10.66 -9.47
N ASP A 154 6.64 10.42 -9.34
CA ASP A 154 7.61 10.45 -10.43
C ASP A 154 8.10 9.01 -10.74
N LEU A 155 8.02 8.62 -12.01
CA LEU A 155 8.49 7.32 -12.49
C LEU A 155 9.97 7.38 -12.90
N ALA A 156 10.59 6.21 -13.07
CA ALA A 156 12.02 6.11 -13.40
C ALA A 156 12.40 6.74 -14.75
N ASP A 157 11.46 6.85 -15.69
CA ASP A 157 11.66 7.49 -16.99
C ASP A 157 11.43 9.02 -16.97
N GLY A 158 11.16 9.60 -15.80
CA GLY A 158 10.87 11.02 -15.62
C GLY A 158 9.40 11.39 -15.83
N THR A 159 8.52 10.43 -16.14
CA THR A 159 7.08 10.67 -16.22
C THR A 159 6.53 11.03 -14.84
N ALA A 160 5.77 12.13 -14.76
CA ALA A 160 5.02 12.50 -13.56
C ALA A 160 3.54 12.12 -13.73
N LEU A 161 2.98 11.37 -12.78
CA LEU A 161 1.57 11.01 -12.80
C LEU A 161 0.69 12.12 -12.22
N PRO A 162 -0.54 12.31 -12.73
CA PRO A 162 -1.48 13.29 -12.18
C PRO A 162 -1.99 12.90 -10.78
N GLY A 163 -1.85 11.63 -10.42
CA GLY A 163 -2.21 11.07 -9.12
C GLY A 163 -2.29 9.55 -9.16
N ALA A 164 -2.60 8.97 -8.02
CA ALA A 164 -2.89 7.55 -7.88
C ALA A 164 -3.88 7.32 -6.73
N PHE A 165 -4.58 6.18 -6.74
CA PHE A 165 -5.37 5.79 -5.60
C PHE A 165 -4.49 5.22 -4.48
N ALA A 166 -4.90 5.39 -3.22
CA ALA A 166 -4.33 4.67 -2.08
C ALA A 166 -5.44 4.16 -1.17
N TYR A 167 -5.16 3.06 -0.45
CA TYR A 167 -6.05 2.59 0.61
C TYR A 167 -5.71 3.31 1.91
N VAL A 168 -6.69 4.01 2.46
CA VAL A 168 -6.55 4.79 3.68
C VAL A 168 -7.48 4.26 4.75
N ASN A 169 -6.93 4.05 5.95
CA ASN A 169 -7.72 3.59 7.09
C ASN A 169 -8.77 4.64 7.48
N ARG A 170 -10.02 4.20 7.67
CA ARG A 170 -11.16 5.07 8.04
C ARG A 170 -11.05 5.66 9.44
N THR A 171 -10.25 5.06 10.34
CA THR A 171 -10.08 5.52 11.73
C THR A 171 -8.84 6.39 11.95
N GLY A 172 -8.11 6.74 10.88
CA GLY A 172 -6.91 7.60 10.96
C GLY A 172 -5.60 6.84 11.24
N CYS A 173 -4.50 7.59 11.38
CA CYS A 173 -3.15 7.06 11.64
C CYS A 173 -2.67 7.48 13.03
N CYS A 174 -1.89 6.62 13.70
CA CYS A 174 -1.04 7.04 14.81
C CYS A 174 0.41 7.03 14.35
N THR A 175 1.22 7.92 14.90
CA THR A 175 2.67 7.97 14.65
C THR A 175 3.40 7.61 15.94
N THR A 176 4.37 6.70 15.90
CA THR A 176 5.37 6.58 16.96
C THR A 176 6.30 7.79 16.91
N GLY A 177 5.92 8.86 17.60
CA GLY A 177 6.87 9.91 17.99
C GLY A 177 7.82 9.31 19.02
N THR A 178 9.13 9.53 18.85
CA THR A 178 10.16 9.15 19.81
C THR A 178 9.79 9.66 21.22
N ALA A 179 9.39 8.75 22.10
CA ALA A 179 9.09 9.05 23.48
C ALA A 179 10.36 8.93 24.33
N GLY A 180 10.68 9.99 25.08
CA GLY A 180 11.46 9.89 26.31
C GLY A 180 10.81 8.90 27.32
N PRO A 181 11.44 8.69 28.49
CA PRO A 181 11.22 7.49 29.29
C PRO A 181 9.76 7.34 29.73
N ALA A 182 9.21 6.15 29.48
CA ALA A 182 7.83 5.78 29.77
C ALA A 182 7.56 5.66 31.28
N PRO A 183 6.37 6.06 31.77
CA PRO A 183 5.82 5.50 33.00
C PRO A 183 5.01 4.23 32.71
N THR A 184 4.98 3.36 33.70
CA THR A 184 4.47 1.99 33.68
C THR A 184 2.94 1.89 33.69
N ARG A 185 2.46 0.83 33.02
CA ARG A 185 1.22 0.04 33.21
C ARG A 185 -0.09 0.78 33.53
N GLY A 186 -1.02 0.71 32.59
CA GLY A 186 -2.46 0.86 32.84
C GLY A 186 -3.27 0.62 31.57
N SER A 187 -4.02 -0.47 31.52
CA SER A 187 -5.06 -0.72 30.52
C SER A 187 -6.16 0.33 30.69
N GLY A 188 -6.17 1.32 29.80
CA GLY A 188 -7.19 2.37 29.71
C GLY A 188 -7.25 2.91 28.28
N PRO A 189 -8.42 3.40 27.81
CA PRO A 189 -8.58 3.89 26.45
C PRO A 189 -7.63 5.06 26.20
N CYS A 190 -7.01 5.08 25.00
CA CYS A 190 -6.07 6.11 24.61
C CYS A 190 -6.77 7.49 24.61
N SER A 191 -6.15 8.46 25.27
CA SER A 191 -6.67 9.80 25.53
C SER A 191 -6.93 10.58 24.23
N PRO A 192 -7.89 11.55 24.18
CA PRO A 192 -8.38 12.19 22.95
C PRO A 192 -7.41 13.15 22.25
N ASN A 193 -6.15 13.21 22.67
CA ASN A 193 -5.22 14.29 22.29
C ASN A 193 -4.32 13.97 21.08
N CYS A 194 -4.70 13.03 20.22
CA CYS A 194 -4.02 12.75 18.94
C CYS A 194 -4.51 13.65 17.79
N SER A 195 -4.63 14.96 18.03
CA SER A 195 -4.97 15.95 17.00
C SER A 195 -3.72 16.75 16.63
N GLY A 196 -3.06 16.41 15.51
CA GLY A 196 -1.85 17.14 15.13
C GLY A 196 -1.47 17.18 13.66
N ARG A 197 -1.82 16.20 12.82
CA ARG A 197 -1.49 16.22 11.38
C ARG A 197 -2.63 15.74 10.53
N ARG A 198 -2.81 16.41 9.39
CA ARG A 198 -3.91 16.19 8.46
C ARG A 198 -3.68 14.88 7.66
N PRO A 199 -4.76 14.13 7.38
CA PRO A 199 -4.69 13.06 6.39
C PRO A 199 -4.33 13.62 5.02
N ALA A 200 -3.60 12.84 4.20
CA ALA A 200 -3.05 13.29 2.92
C ALA A 200 -4.05 13.50 1.77
N TYR A 201 -5.34 13.68 2.08
CA TYR A 201 -6.41 13.80 1.11
C TYR A 201 -7.31 14.98 1.44
N GLY A 202 -7.61 15.76 0.41
CA GLY A 202 -8.69 16.75 0.43
C GLY A 202 -10.03 16.06 0.56
N SER A 203 -10.94 16.63 1.35
CA SER A 203 -12.33 16.20 1.46
C SER A 203 -13.04 16.38 0.11
N SER A 204 -13.01 15.37 -0.74
CA SER A 204 -13.85 15.28 -1.92
C SER A 204 -14.87 14.18 -1.72
N SER A 205 -16.02 14.56 -1.20
CA SER A 205 -17.28 13.83 -1.37
C SER A 205 -17.83 14.16 -2.75
N VAL A 206 -17.85 13.20 -3.68
CA VAL A 206 -18.97 12.90 -4.59
C VAL A 206 -18.85 11.44 -5.01
#